data_AF-A0A6B3CTM1-F1
#
_entry.id   AF-A0A6B3CTM1-F1
#
_cell.length_a   1.000
_cell.length_b   1.000
_cell.length_c   1.000
_cell.angle_alpha   90.00
_cell.angle_beta   90.00
_cell.angle_gamma   90.00
#
_symmetry.space_group_name_H-M   'P 1'
#
loop_
_entity.id
_entity.type
_entity.pdbx_description
1 polymer ?
#
loop_
_entity_poly.entity_id
_entity_poly.type
_entity_poly.pdbx_seq_one_letter_code
_entity_poly.pdbx_strand_id
1 'polypeptide(L)' 'MAAGTAGARLEERWRGILSVHARTMCEIDRVLHPHGLGASDFEVLDLLVAEGPGDGDRCRVQNLVGRVHLSQSALSRL' A
#
# COMPACT_ATOMS: atom_id res chain seq x y z
N MET A 1 -28.58 -20.94 13.73
CA MET A 1 -27.30 -20.67 14.43
C MET A 1 -26.05 -20.69 13.53
N ALA A 2 -26.07 -21.25 12.31
CA ALA A 2 -24.88 -21.34 11.45
C ALA A 2 -24.44 -20.02 10.77
N ALA A 3 -25.35 -19.07 10.55
CA ALA A 3 -25.03 -17.80 9.88
C ALA A 3 -24.14 -16.87 10.74
N GLY A 4 -24.28 -16.92 12.08
CA GLY A 4 -23.47 -16.10 13.00
C GLY A 4 -21.99 -16.53 13.03
N THR A 5 -21.73 -17.83 12.85
CA THR A 5 -20.36 -18.37 12.83
C THR A 5 -19.60 -18.01 11.55
N ALA A 6 -20.32 -17.91 10.42
CA ALA A 6 -19.73 -17.46 9.16
C ALA A 6 -19.35 -15.97 9.21
N GLY A 7 -20.19 -15.13 9.82
CA GLY A 7 -19.88 -13.72 10.08
C GLY A 7 -18.66 -13.54 10.99
N ALA A 8 -18.61 -14.25 12.11
CA ALA A 8 -17.47 -14.24 13.02
C ALA A 8 -16.16 -14.66 12.33
N ARG A 9 -16.20 -15.69 11.47
CA ARG A 9 -15.04 -16.13 10.69
C ARG A 9 -14.58 -15.11 9.65
N LEU A 10 -15.50 -14.34 9.06
CA LEU A 10 -15.15 -13.26 8.14
C LEU A 10 -14.50 -12.09 8.88
N GLU A 11 -15.02 -11.71 10.05
CA GLU A 11 -14.43 -10.68 10.90
C GLU A 11 -13.03 -11.06 11.37
N GLU A 12 -12.83 -12.29 11.83
CA GLU A 12 -11.51 -12.81 12.22
C GLU A 12 -10.52 -12.79 11.05
N ARG A 13 -10.96 -13.23 9.86
CA ARG A 13 -10.13 -13.20 8.66
C ARG A 13 -9.77 -11.76 8.26
N TRP A 14 -10.74 -10.85 8.31
CA TRP A 14 -10.52 -9.44 8.03
C TRP A 14 -9.52 -8.81 9.02
N ARG A 15 -9.68 -9.07 10.32
CA ARG A 15 -8.72 -8.62 11.35
C ARG A 15 -7.33 -9.21 11.12
N GLY A 16 -7.25 -10.48 10.69
CA GLY A 16 -5.99 -11.11 10.29
C GLY A 16 -5.31 -10.39 9.13
N ILE A 17 -6.06 -10.06 8.07
CA ILE A 17 -5.55 -9.29 6.93
C ILE A 17 -5.03 -7.93 7.39
N LEU A 18 -5.81 -7.19 8.18
CA LEU A 18 -5.39 -5.89 8.71
C LEU A 18 -4.13 -5.98 9.59
N SER A 19 -4.02 -7.02 10.42
CA SER A 19 -2.85 -7.24 11.27
C SER A 19 -1.59 -7.52 10.45
N VAL A 20 -1.69 -8.39 9.44
CA VAL A 20 -0.57 -8.68 8.52
C VAL A 20 -0.19 -7.43 7.74
N HIS A 21 -1.18 -6.69 7.23
CA HIS A 21 -0.95 -5.43 6.53
C HIS A 21 -0.22 -4.42 7.41
N ALA A 22 -0.74 -4.13 8.61
CA ALA A 22 -0.12 -3.17 9.53
C ALA A 22 1.31 -3.56 9.89
N ARG A 23 1.57 -4.84 10.21
CA ARG A 23 2.93 -5.33 10.49
C ARG A 23 3.85 -5.14 9.30
N THR A 24 3.39 -5.49 8.09
CA THR A 24 4.19 -5.37 6.87
C THR A 24 4.54 -3.91 6.59
N MET A 25 3.56 -3.00 6.71
CA MET A 25 3.79 -1.57 6.53
C MET A 25 4.77 -0.98 7.56
N CYS A 26 4.69 -1.40 8.82
CA CYS A 26 5.64 -0.95 9.86
C CYS A 26 7.07 -1.42 9.57
N GLU A 27 7.27 -2.64 9.08
CA GLU A 27 8.61 -3.13 8.72
C GLU A 27 9.16 -2.40 7.48
N ILE A 28 8.31 -2.14 6.47
CA ILE A 28 8.68 -1.33 5.30
C ILE A 28 9.14 0.06 5.74
N ASP A 29 8.32 0.75 6.54
CA ASP A 29 8.64 2.09 7.05
C ASP A 29 9.95 2.09 7.85
N ARG A 30 10.17 1.09 8.69
CA ARG A 30 11.41 0.93 9.47
C ARG A 30 12.64 0.75 8.58
N VAL A 31 12.55 -0.04 7.51
CA VAL A 31 13.66 -0.28 6.59
C VAL A 31 13.94 0.94 5.70
N LEU A 32 12.90 1.70 5.38
CA LEU A 32 13.00 2.89 4.53
C LEU A 32 13.37 4.17 5.29
N HIS A 33 13.10 4.23 6.59
CA HIS A 33 13.40 5.37 7.45
C HIS A 33 14.85 5.88 7.34
N PRO A 34 15.90 5.03 7.30
CA PRO A 34 17.28 5.48 7.09
C PRO A 34 17.53 6.18 5.75
N HIS A 35 16.67 5.94 4.75
CA HIS A 35 16.71 6.57 3.44
C HIS A 35 15.87 7.85 3.37
N GLY A 36 15.22 8.25 4.47
CA GLY A 36 14.28 9.37 4.49
C GLY A 36 12.98 9.11 3.72
N LEU A 37 12.67 7.84 3.46
CA LEU A 37 11.50 7.39 2.70
C LEU A 37 10.47 6.77 3.65
N GLY A 38 9.19 6.96 3.36
CA GLY A 38 8.09 6.36 4.10
C GLY A 38 7.30 5.33 3.28
N ALA A 39 6.29 4.75 3.93
CA ALA A 39 5.32 3.85 3.31
C ALA A 39 4.72 4.36 1.98
N SER A 40 4.38 5.66 1.89
CA SER A 40 3.83 6.23 0.65
C SER A 40 4.85 6.24 -0.49
N ASP A 41 6.12 6.50 -0.19
CA ASP A 41 7.19 6.51 -1.20
C ASP A 41 7.46 5.10 -1.71
N PHE A 42 7.36 4.09 -0.84
CA PHE A 42 7.45 2.68 -1.23
C PHE A 42 6.42 2.34 -2.29
N GLU A 43 5.15 2.70 -2.09
CA GLU A 43 4.08 2.35 -3.05
C GLU A 43 4.31 3.02 -4.42
N VAL A 44 4.82 4.25 -4.43
CA VAL A 44 5.20 4.94 -5.68
C VAL A 44 6.37 4.23 -6.35
N LEU A 45 7.42 3.87 -5.60
CA LEU A 45 8.59 3.16 -6.12
C LEU A 45 8.23 1.77 -6.65
N ASP A 46 7.40 1.02 -5.94
CA ASP A 46 6.92 -0.31 -6.35
C ASP A 46 6.19 -0.23 -7.70
N LEU A 47 5.33 0.77 -7.87
CA LEU A 47 4.65 1.01 -9.14
C LEU A 47 5.59 1.49 -10.24
N LEU A 48 6.54 2.38 -9.94
CA LEU A 48 7.55 2.83 -10.91
C LEU A 48 8.40 1.65 -11.41
N VAL A 49 8.76 0.72 -10.52
CA VAL A 49 9.48 -0.51 -10.87
C VAL A 49 8.59 -1.45 -11.68
N ALA A 50 7.31 -1.62 -11.31
CA ALA A 50 6.37 -2.49 -12.00
C ALA A 50 6.03 -2.05 -13.42
N GLU A 51 5.99 -0.74 -13.69
CA GLU A 51 5.76 -0.18 -15.04
C GLU A 51 6.98 -0.35 -15.97
N GLY A 52 8.17 -0.60 -15.41
CA GLY A 52 9.42 -0.77 -16.17
C GLY A 52 9.91 0.51 -16.88
N PRO A 53 11.12 0.50 -17.48
CA PRO A 53 11.64 1.64 -18.24
C PRO A 53 10.96 1.67 -19.62
N GLY A 54 9.67 2.02 -19.66
CA GLY A 54 8.95 2.30 -20.89
C GLY A 54 9.42 3.62 -21.49
N ASP A 55 10.22 3.51 -22.55
CA ASP A 55 10.61 4.53 -23.53
C ASP A 55 10.49 6.01 -23.08
N GLY A 56 11.56 6.52 -22.48
CA GLY A 56 11.90 7.95 -22.48
C GLY A 56 10.99 8.92 -21.73
N ASP A 57 9.82 8.50 -21.25
CA ASP A 57 8.86 9.39 -20.62
C ASP A 57 8.92 9.24 -19.10
N ARG A 58 9.24 10.35 -18.43
CA ARG A 58 9.25 10.44 -16.96
C ARG A 58 7.90 9.92 -16.47
N CYS A 59 7.87 8.76 -15.80
CA CYS A 59 6.63 8.21 -15.27
C CYS A 59 6.03 9.23 -14.29
N ARG A 60 5.03 9.97 -14.77
CA ARG A 60 4.43 11.09 -14.05
C ARG A 60 3.59 10.51 -12.94
N VAL A 61 3.81 10.95 -11.70
CA VAL A 61 3.00 10.64 -10.49
C VAL A 61 1.49 10.73 -10.77
N GLN A 62 1.09 11.60 -11.70
CA GLN A 62 -0.28 11.79 -12.19
C GLN A 62 -0.92 10.52 -12.79
N ASN A 63 -0.14 9.64 -13.41
CA ASN A 63 -0.61 8.38 -14.00
C ASN A 63 -0.81 7.28 -12.94
N LEU A 64 -0.25 7.47 -11.73
CA LEU A 64 -0.27 6.49 -10.64
C LEU A 64 -1.51 6.65 -9.73
N VAL A 65 -2.21 7.79 -9.82
CA VAL A 65 -3.34 8.19 -8.95
C VAL A 65 -4.53 7.21 -8.96
N GLY A 66 -4.61 6.28 -9.92
CA GLY A 66 -5.64 5.23 -9.96
C GLY A 66 -5.19 3.81 -9.58
N ARG A 67 -3.87 3.60 -9.37
CA ARG A 67 -3.28 2.28 -9.13
C ARG A 67 -2.72 2.10 -7.73
N VAL A 68 -2.36 3.21 -7.08
CA VAL A 68 -1.92 3.17 -5.68
C VAL A 68 -3.15 3.09 -4.78
N HIS A 69 -3.17 2.15 -3.84
CA HIS A 69 -4.16 2.14 -2.75
C HIS A 69 -3.90 3.24 -1.71
N LEU A 70 -3.49 4.44 -2.18
CA LEU A 70 -3.32 5.60 -1.33
C LEU A 70 -4.70 6.08 -0.91
N SER A 71 -4.92 6.19 0.40
CA SER A 71 -6.03 6.99 0.89
C SER A 71 -5.88 8.42 0.35
N GLN A 72 -6.99 9.07 0.00
CA GLN A 72 -7.03 10.46 -0.50
C GLN A 72 -6.20 11.43 0.37
N SER A 73 -6.05 11.13 1.67
CA SER A 73 -5.23 11.90 2.60
C SER A 73 -3.70 11.83 2.34
N ALA A 74 -3.20 10.70 1.83
CA ALA A 74 -1.79 10.49 1.52
C ALA A 74 -1.38 11.16 0.21
N LEU A 75 -2.31 11.21 -0.76
CA LEU A 75 -2.10 11.89 -2.04
C LEU A 75 -1.94 13.41 -1.88
N SER A 76 -2.67 14.04 -0.95
CA SER A 76 -2.61 15.49 -0.74
C SER A 76 -1.30 16.00 -0.10
N ARG A 77 -0.42 15.10 0.36
CA ARG A 77 0.84 15.45 1.04
C ARG A 77 2.09 15.31 0.14
N LEU A 78 1.92 14.77 -1.06
CA LEU A 78 2.94 14.73 -2.12
C LEU A 78 2.85 16.00 -2.97
#